data_AF-A0A2V9IQW2-F1
#
_entry.id   AF-A0A2V9IQW2-F1
#
_cell.length_a   1.000
_cell.length_b   1.000
_cell.length_c   1.000
_cell.angle_alpha   90.00
_cell.angle_beta   90.00
_cell.angle_gamma   90.00
#
_symmetry.space_group_name_H-M   'P 1'
#
loop_
_entity.id
_entity.type
_entity.pdbx_description
1 polymer ?
#
loop_
_entity_poly.entity_id
_entity_poly.type
_entity_poly.pdbx_seq_one_letter_code
_entity_poly.pdbx_strand_id
1 'polypeptide(L)'
;LPDPPRSSNLSSEQPAAEHALAVFYVVPSDVAYERSVHQRIIEATQDVHAWYQCASGGLTWKLAFPEIVRVYFADHTREFYRDNGNWWGSLLAEMGSKGLPIWSPGTVAAVWARGAGFWAGAAQWCGIDCGVALLGVEMFPEFNRSEWSGGTCPGGVGVGAWPCTPDGAYAHELGHTVGLPHPYDVPSTHDDAFHSVMQTHWNYPNFASGSESPWGFLTLERQTLRSNPFMHTDIDLFQLHPGCDVVNLPSNGEAPIADFQLDADGLVLSTTNLSQGGSLYYWTFGDGSVSNELNPIHTYGQSANFPVALRVSGDNSVIDLAQGEAALGACPSFIAKVTINLGPLANDDALTLLSTLTPSPTSNGVHPPTEDVTLWVGRFHTTIPAGSFKPAKGRQLEFDGILQGVNVKARIRPLGKSRFRITVDANGAELAGLESRSAVGLTIGDDSWCGAVAVE
;
A
#
# COMPACT_ATOMS: atom_id res chain seq x y z
N LEU A 1 3.26 13.03 13.21
CA LEU A 1 3.88 12.24 14.30
C LEU A 1 4.60 13.15 15.29
N PRO A 2 4.43 13.01 16.61
CA PRO A 2 5.29 13.65 17.62
C PRO A 2 6.72 13.09 17.56
N ASP A 3 7.70 13.80 18.13
CA ASP A 3 9.08 13.31 18.17
C ASP A 3 9.19 12.11 19.12
N PRO A 4 9.88 11.02 18.71
CA PRO A 4 9.99 9.84 19.54
C PRO A 4 10.85 10.12 20.77
N PRO A 5 10.58 9.49 21.92
CA PRO A 5 11.42 9.62 23.10
C PRO A 5 12.85 9.14 22.78
N ARG A 6 13.87 9.94 23.11
CA ARG A 6 15.26 9.48 23.09
C ARG A 6 15.41 8.37 24.14
N SER A 7 15.79 7.18 23.70
CA SER A 7 15.73 5.93 24.45
C SER A 7 16.33 6.04 25.87
N SER A 8 15.50 5.78 26.88
CA SER A 8 15.97 5.19 28.13
C SER A 8 14.98 4.08 28.48
N ASN A 9 15.44 2.83 28.35
CA ASN A 9 14.73 1.56 28.55
C ASN A 9 13.71 1.15 27.45
N LEU A 10 14.23 0.65 26.33
CA LEU A 10 13.47 -0.20 25.39
C LEU A 10 13.43 -1.69 25.83
N SER A 11 13.98 -2.00 27.01
CA SER A 11 14.39 -3.35 27.43
C SER A 11 13.28 -4.23 28.04
N SER A 12 12.01 -3.87 27.94
CA SER A 12 10.92 -4.60 28.63
C SER A 12 9.68 -4.90 27.81
N GLU A 13 9.59 -4.46 26.57
CA GLU A 13 8.44 -4.75 25.71
C GLU A 13 8.81 -5.90 24.76
N GLN A 14 8.33 -7.09 25.09
CA GLN A 14 8.39 -8.23 24.18
C GLN A 14 7.49 -7.99 22.96
N PRO A 15 7.76 -8.63 21.81
CA PRO A 15 6.87 -8.58 20.65
C PRO A 15 5.42 -8.85 21.07
N ALA A 16 4.50 -8.02 20.60
CA ALA A 16 3.08 -8.13 20.92
C ALA A 16 2.42 -9.37 20.28
N ALA A 17 3.10 -10.02 19.33
CA ALA A 17 2.64 -11.19 18.60
C ALA A 17 3.78 -12.21 18.42
N GLU A 18 3.43 -13.50 18.39
CA GLU A 18 4.34 -14.57 17.97
C GLU A 18 4.60 -14.49 16.45
N HIS A 19 5.84 -14.77 16.04
CA HIS A 19 6.29 -14.73 14.64
C HIS A 19 5.93 -13.40 13.95
N ALA A 20 6.50 -12.32 14.47
CA ALA A 20 6.18 -10.95 14.05
C ALA A 20 7.37 -10.22 13.42
N LEU A 21 7.07 -9.16 12.68
CA LEU A 21 8.04 -8.24 12.08
C LEU A 21 8.25 -7.01 12.95
N ALA A 22 9.48 -6.79 13.40
CA ALA A 22 9.92 -5.58 14.08
C ALA A 22 10.63 -4.65 13.09
N VAL A 23 10.09 -3.46 12.83
CA VAL A 23 10.72 -2.49 11.92
C VAL A 23 11.37 -1.36 12.71
N PHE A 24 12.62 -1.03 12.37
CA PHE A 24 13.43 -0.04 13.05
C PHE A 24 13.92 1.04 12.10
N TYR A 25 13.84 2.30 12.55
CA TYR A 25 14.58 3.42 11.97
C TYR A 25 15.76 3.76 12.88
N VAL A 26 16.98 3.47 12.42
CA VAL A 26 18.22 3.71 13.16
C VAL A 26 18.80 5.08 12.83
N VAL A 27 18.99 5.89 13.87
CA VAL A 27 19.61 7.21 13.83
C VAL A 27 20.97 7.13 14.56
N PRO A 28 22.10 7.14 13.84
CA PRO A 28 23.43 7.19 14.46
C PRO A 28 23.64 8.45 15.31
N SER A 29 24.58 8.39 16.25
CA SER A 29 24.79 9.46 17.24
C SER A 29 25.21 10.82 16.64
N ASP A 30 25.80 10.81 15.45
CA ASP A 30 26.22 12.00 14.69
C ASP A 30 25.14 12.55 13.74
N VAL A 31 23.96 11.91 13.73
CA VAL A 31 22.86 12.22 12.82
C VAL A 31 21.66 12.78 13.61
N ALA A 32 21.04 13.82 13.08
CA ALA A 32 19.78 14.31 13.64
C ALA A 32 18.60 13.45 13.16
N TYR A 33 17.65 13.18 14.05
CA TYR A 33 16.39 12.54 13.67
C TYR A 33 15.63 13.42 12.66
N GLU A 34 15.25 12.81 11.52
CA GLU A 34 14.46 13.45 10.49
C GLU A 34 13.06 12.81 10.42
N ARG A 35 12.01 13.61 10.69
CA ARG A 35 10.63 13.11 10.66
C ARG A 35 10.19 12.62 9.29
N SER A 36 10.66 13.27 8.22
CA SER A 36 10.39 12.87 6.84
C SER A 36 10.93 11.48 6.52
N VAL A 37 12.13 11.14 7.01
CA VAL A 37 12.71 9.80 6.85
C VAL A 37 11.86 8.76 7.55
N HIS A 38 11.51 9.01 8.82
CA HIS A 38 10.68 8.10 9.59
C HIS A 38 9.33 7.84 8.91
N GLN A 39 8.67 8.90 8.43
CA GLN A 39 7.40 8.80 7.72
C GLN A 39 7.52 7.97 6.43
N ARG A 40 8.59 8.17 5.64
CA ARG A 40 8.78 7.40 4.40
C ARG A 40 9.02 5.92 4.65
N ILE A 41 9.71 5.56 5.74
CA ILE A 41 9.91 4.15 6.14
C ILE A 41 8.58 3.52 6.56
N ILE A 42 7.70 4.26 7.25
CA ILE A 42 6.35 3.81 7.57
C ILE A 42 5.57 3.51 6.29
N GLU A 43 5.58 4.44 5.33
CA GLU A 43 4.93 4.28 4.03
C GLU A 43 5.49 3.07 3.27
N ALA A 44 6.82 2.92 3.19
CA ALA A 44 7.48 1.76 2.58
C ALA A 44 7.02 0.44 3.21
N THR A 45 6.91 0.41 4.53
CA THR A 45 6.48 -0.78 5.29
C THR A 45 5.04 -1.14 4.97
N GLN A 46 4.13 -0.16 4.98
CA GLN A 46 2.73 -0.39 4.63
C GLN A 46 2.59 -0.87 3.18
N ASP A 47 3.37 -0.28 2.27
CA ASP A 47 3.35 -0.58 0.84
C ASP A 47 3.84 -2.00 0.55
N VAL A 48 4.99 -2.37 1.10
CA VAL A 48 5.55 -3.73 0.99
C VAL A 48 4.64 -4.76 1.65
N HIS A 49 4.06 -4.46 2.81
CA HIS A 49 3.11 -5.37 3.47
C HIS A 49 1.85 -5.61 2.62
N ALA A 50 1.27 -4.55 2.07
CA ALA A 50 0.09 -4.64 1.21
C ALA A 50 0.42 -5.43 -0.06
N TRP A 51 1.56 -5.14 -0.68
CA TRP A 51 2.02 -5.86 -1.87
C TRP A 51 2.29 -7.34 -1.57
N TYR A 52 2.97 -7.68 -0.47
CA TYR A 52 3.17 -9.08 -0.05
C TYR A 52 1.84 -9.80 0.11
N GLN A 53 0.87 -9.18 0.78
CA GLN A 53 -0.46 -9.76 0.96
C GLN A 53 -1.13 -10.06 -0.36
N CYS A 54 -1.09 -9.11 -1.29
CA CYS A 54 -1.73 -9.25 -2.58
C CYS A 54 -0.99 -10.22 -3.53
N ALA A 55 0.33 -10.16 -3.61
CA ALA A 55 1.17 -10.99 -4.48
C ALA A 55 1.26 -12.46 -4.02
N SER A 56 1.12 -12.72 -2.72
CA SER A 56 1.10 -14.07 -2.16
C SER A 56 -0.29 -14.73 -2.20
N GLY A 57 -1.35 -13.96 -2.46
CA GLY A 57 -2.73 -14.43 -2.39
C GLY A 57 -3.32 -14.42 -0.96
N GLY A 58 -2.81 -13.55 -0.09
CA GLY A 58 -3.41 -13.22 1.20
C GLY A 58 -2.47 -13.27 2.41
N LEU A 59 -1.16 -13.45 2.21
CA LEU A 59 -0.18 -13.63 3.29
C LEU A 59 0.70 -12.40 3.51
N THR A 60 0.79 -11.93 4.75
CA THR A 60 1.67 -10.81 5.13
C THR A 60 2.11 -10.91 6.60
N TRP A 61 2.87 -9.95 7.10
CA TRP A 61 3.39 -9.98 8.47
C TRP A 61 2.47 -9.31 9.49
N LYS A 62 2.48 -9.86 10.71
CA LYS A 62 2.09 -9.13 11.93
C LYS A 62 3.21 -8.20 12.35
N LEU A 63 2.90 -6.98 12.76
CA LEU A 63 3.88 -6.08 13.35
C LEU A 63 4.14 -6.47 14.80
N ALA A 64 5.41 -6.47 15.20
CA ALA A 64 5.83 -6.80 16.56
C ALA A 64 5.47 -5.71 17.58
N PHE A 65 5.24 -4.48 17.10
CA PHE A 65 4.93 -3.32 17.93
C PHE A 65 3.68 -2.58 17.42
N PRO A 66 2.98 -1.82 18.27
CA PRO A 66 1.85 -0.98 17.85
C PRO A 66 2.26 0.14 16.88
N GLU A 67 3.44 0.72 17.07
CA GLU A 67 4.04 1.59 16.07
C GLU A 67 4.59 0.77 14.90
N ILE A 68 4.31 1.23 13.66
CA ILE A 68 4.77 0.56 12.45
C ILE A 68 6.30 0.52 12.39
N VAL A 69 6.95 1.63 12.76
CA VAL A 69 8.40 1.78 12.78
C VAL A 69 8.83 2.33 14.14
N ARG A 70 9.75 1.63 14.80
CA ARG A 70 10.34 2.03 16.06
C ARG A 70 11.66 2.76 15.81
N VAL A 71 11.82 3.95 16.37
CA VAL A 71 13.08 4.72 16.21
C VAL A 71 14.10 4.26 17.24
N TYR A 72 15.31 3.92 16.77
CA TYR A 72 16.45 3.56 17.60
C TYR A 72 17.56 4.59 17.43
N PHE A 73 17.92 5.26 18.53
CA PHE A 73 19.08 6.14 18.58
C PHE A 73 20.31 5.30 18.93
N ALA A 74 21.22 5.17 17.96
CA ALA A 74 22.40 4.32 18.09
C ALA A 74 23.49 5.01 18.93
N ASP A 75 24.31 4.21 19.62
CA ASP A 75 25.34 4.73 20.54
C ASP A 75 26.55 5.33 19.80
N HIS A 76 26.74 5.00 18.53
CA HIS A 76 27.93 5.35 17.76
C HIS A 76 27.63 6.11 16.47
N THR A 77 28.68 6.68 15.88
CA THR A 77 28.59 7.46 14.64
C THR A 77 28.51 6.57 13.41
N ARG A 78 28.11 7.14 12.27
CA ARG A 78 28.15 6.46 10.96
C ARG A 78 29.53 5.88 10.65
N GLU A 79 30.62 6.61 10.92
CA GLU A 79 32.00 6.15 10.67
C GLU A 79 32.34 4.92 11.50
N PHE A 80 31.89 4.86 12.74
CA PHE A 80 32.13 3.69 13.59
C PHE A 80 31.53 2.42 12.98
N TYR A 81 30.25 2.45 12.59
CA TYR A 81 29.58 1.28 12.01
C TYR A 81 30.15 0.92 10.63
N ARG A 82 30.63 1.90 9.86
CA ARG A 82 31.31 1.64 8.59
C ARG A 82 32.65 0.92 8.79
N ASP A 83 33.48 1.40 9.72
CA ASP A 83 34.89 1.05 9.79
C ASP A 83 35.18 -0.12 10.77
N ASN A 84 34.32 -0.33 11.78
CA ASN A 84 34.48 -1.39 12.78
C ASN A 84 33.34 -2.40 12.65
N GLY A 85 33.59 -3.54 12.02
CA GLY A 85 32.66 -4.68 12.01
C GLY A 85 31.48 -4.59 11.03
N ASN A 86 31.44 -3.53 10.20
CA ASN A 86 30.40 -3.19 9.22
C ASN A 86 29.00 -2.95 9.85
N TRP A 87 28.11 -2.31 9.09
CA TRP A 87 26.74 -2.02 9.53
C TRP A 87 25.98 -3.27 9.97
N TRP A 88 26.28 -4.43 9.37
CA TRP A 88 25.65 -5.69 9.72
C TRP A 88 26.13 -6.25 11.08
N GLY A 89 27.43 -6.29 11.32
CA GLY A 89 27.97 -6.88 12.55
C GLY A 89 27.74 -5.99 13.76
N SER A 90 28.20 -4.74 13.70
CA SER A 90 28.29 -3.90 14.89
C SER A 90 26.95 -3.31 15.33
N LEU A 91 26.13 -2.84 14.38
CA LEU A 91 24.83 -2.26 14.73
C LEU A 91 23.87 -3.34 15.27
N LEU A 92 23.78 -4.49 14.60
CA LEU A 92 22.88 -5.58 15.02
C LEU A 92 23.30 -6.15 16.38
N ALA A 93 24.61 -6.28 16.63
CA ALA A 93 25.13 -6.69 17.95
C ALA A 93 24.81 -5.66 19.04
N GLU A 94 24.96 -4.36 18.76
CA GLU A 94 24.58 -3.30 19.68
C GLU A 94 23.07 -3.38 20.01
N MET A 95 22.21 -3.36 18.99
CA MET A 95 20.76 -3.43 19.16
C MET A 95 20.34 -4.68 19.96
N GLY A 96 20.90 -5.85 19.65
CA GLY A 96 20.67 -7.08 20.41
C GLY A 96 21.13 -6.96 21.86
N SER A 97 22.29 -6.34 22.12
CA SER A 97 22.77 -6.11 23.50
C SER A 97 21.89 -5.16 24.31
N LYS A 98 21.11 -4.30 23.64
CA LYS A 98 20.10 -3.43 24.25
C LYS A 98 18.75 -4.12 24.48
N GLY A 99 18.65 -5.41 24.14
CA GLY A 99 17.43 -6.21 24.30
C GLY A 99 16.40 -6.01 23.19
N LEU A 100 16.77 -5.42 22.06
CA LEU A 100 15.91 -5.41 20.87
C LEU A 100 15.88 -6.82 20.25
N PRO A 101 14.77 -7.23 19.60
CA PRO A 101 14.58 -8.59 19.11
C PRO A 101 15.33 -8.87 17.80
N ILE A 102 16.64 -8.61 17.80
CA ILE A 102 17.56 -8.92 16.71
C ILE A 102 18.06 -10.35 16.88
N TRP A 103 17.97 -11.17 15.83
CA TRP A 103 18.26 -12.61 15.89
C TRP A 103 17.52 -13.35 17.01
N SER A 104 16.32 -12.87 17.34
CA SER A 104 15.50 -13.42 18.42
C SER A 104 14.46 -14.37 17.84
N PRO A 105 14.34 -15.61 18.34
CA PRO A 105 13.30 -16.55 17.93
C PRO A 105 11.90 -15.92 17.95
N GLY A 106 11.06 -16.24 16.97
CA GLY A 106 9.75 -15.65 16.75
C GLY A 106 9.77 -14.19 16.26
N THR A 107 10.92 -13.63 15.88
CA THR A 107 11.01 -12.27 15.34
C THR A 107 11.84 -12.18 14.05
N VAL A 108 11.26 -11.52 13.05
CA VAL A 108 12.01 -10.94 11.93
C VAL A 108 12.23 -9.46 12.24
N ALA A 109 13.45 -8.94 12.01
CA ALA A 109 13.74 -7.53 12.15
C ALA A 109 14.07 -6.87 10.80
N ALA A 110 13.42 -5.77 10.49
CA ALA A 110 13.78 -4.89 9.38
C ALA A 110 14.43 -3.62 9.92
N VAL A 111 15.67 -3.34 9.52
CA VAL A 111 16.48 -2.26 10.09
C VAL A 111 16.85 -1.27 8.99
N TRP A 112 16.26 -0.08 9.02
CA TRP A 112 16.60 1.03 8.14
C TRP A 112 17.62 1.93 8.83
N ALA A 113 18.86 1.95 8.33
CA ALA A 113 19.96 2.69 8.94
C ALA A 113 20.34 3.94 8.12
N ARG A 114 20.31 5.10 8.77
CA ARG A 114 20.76 6.36 8.17
C ARG A 114 22.28 6.37 8.03
N GLY A 115 22.79 6.64 6.83
CA GLY A 115 24.22 6.65 6.53
C GLY A 115 24.82 5.30 6.15
N ALA A 116 24.00 4.24 6.06
CA ALA A 116 24.45 2.94 5.55
C ALA A 116 24.63 2.94 4.02
N GLY A 117 24.13 3.96 3.33
CA GLY A 117 24.33 4.15 1.90
C GLY A 117 23.41 3.30 1.04
N PHE A 118 23.83 3.00 -0.19
CA PHE A 118 23.06 2.13 -1.09
C PHE A 118 23.36 0.65 -0.84
N TRP A 119 23.13 0.22 0.39
CA TRP A 119 23.37 -1.14 0.79
C TRP A 119 22.10 -1.73 1.37
N ALA A 120 21.82 -2.96 0.95
CA ALA A 120 20.77 -3.79 1.49
C ALA A 120 21.35 -5.20 1.66
N GLY A 121 20.84 -5.91 2.66
CA GLY A 121 21.16 -7.32 2.84
C GLY A 121 20.27 -7.93 3.90
N ALA A 122 20.12 -9.24 3.81
CA ALA A 122 19.33 -10.00 4.76
C ALA A 122 19.92 -11.39 5.01
N ALA A 123 19.54 -11.97 6.14
CA ALA A 123 19.77 -13.37 6.41
C ALA A 123 18.69 -13.93 7.33
N GLN A 124 18.43 -15.22 7.17
CA GLN A 124 17.60 -16.01 8.06
C GLN A 124 18.47 -16.83 9.02
N TRP A 125 18.02 -16.99 10.25
CA TRP A 125 18.69 -17.80 11.26
C TRP A 125 17.68 -18.48 12.19
N CYS A 126 18.12 -18.86 13.40
CA CYS A 126 17.31 -19.55 14.43
C CYS A 126 16.56 -20.80 13.92
N GLY A 127 17.11 -21.50 12.92
CA GLY A 127 16.42 -22.63 12.29
C GLY A 127 15.08 -22.23 11.66
N ILE A 128 15.09 -21.13 10.89
CA ILE A 128 13.95 -20.42 10.25
C ILE A 128 13.08 -19.56 11.15
N ASP A 129 13.33 -19.59 12.47
CA ASP A 129 12.51 -18.87 13.46
C ASP A 129 12.98 -17.43 13.74
N CYS A 130 13.93 -16.90 12.97
CA CYS A 130 14.27 -15.48 13.03
C CYS A 130 14.96 -15.04 11.74
N GLY A 131 14.94 -13.75 11.47
CA GLY A 131 15.66 -13.18 10.34
C GLY A 131 15.91 -11.69 10.52
N VAL A 132 16.87 -11.15 9.79
CA VAL A 132 17.14 -9.72 9.77
C VAL A 132 17.32 -9.25 8.34
N ALA A 133 16.67 -8.15 8.00
CA ALA A 133 16.94 -7.34 6.82
C ALA A 133 17.51 -6.01 7.29
N LEU A 134 18.62 -5.56 6.69
CA LEU A 134 19.23 -4.27 6.97
C LEU A 134 19.36 -3.49 5.66
N LEU A 135 18.85 -2.27 5.66
CA LEU A 135 18.73 -1.40 4.49
C LEU A 135 19.25 -0.01 4.82
N GLY A 136 19.93 0.63 3.88
CA GLY A 136 20.30 2.03 3.99
C GLY A 136 19.17 2.98 3.59
N VAL A 137 18.93 4.00 4.42
CA VAL A 137 17.92 5.04 4.12
C VAL A 137 18.24 5.79 2.83
N GLU A 138 19.51 5.89 2.46
CA GLU A 138 19.92 6.61 1.23
C GLU A 138 19.38 5.98 -0.05
N MET A 139 18.86 4.74 -0.02
CA MET A 139 18.15 4.14 -1.16
C MET A 139 16.86 4.88 -1.53
N PHE A 140 16.28 5.64 -0.59
CA PHE A 140 15.24 6.63 -0.91
C PHE A 140 15.87 7.84 -1.62
N PRO A 141 15.52 8.10 -2.89
CA PRO A 141 16.13 9.18 -3.67
C PRO A 141 16.06 10.56 -2.99
N GLU A 142 14.98 10.85 -2.27
CA GLU A 142 14.75 12.09 -1.54
C GLU A 142 15.71 12.32 -0.35
N PHE A 143 16.35 11.27 0.15
CA PHE A 143 17.31 11.33 1.26
C PHE A 143 18.76 11.08 0.84
N ASN A 144 18.96 10.87 -0.46
CA ASN A 144 20.25 10.71 -1.10
C ASN A 144 20.94 12.08 -1.29
N ARG A 145 21.48 12.64 -0.19
CA ARG A 145 22.33 13.84 -0.24
C ARG A 145 23.79 13.42 -0.42
N SER A 146 24.60 14.30 -0.99
CA SER A 146 26.05 14.13 -1.23
C SER A 146 26.91 13.92 0.03
N GLU A 147 26.28 13.73 1.20
CA GLU A 147 26.93 13.49 2.49
C GLU A 147 27.53 12.08 2.59
N TRP A 148 27.16 11.17 1.68
CA TRP A 148 27.72 9.83 1.59
C TRP A 148 28.50 9.60 0.29
N SER A 149 29.60 8.86 0.37
CA SER A 149 30.60 8.70 -0.70
C SER A 149 30.18 7.78 -1.86
N GLY A 150 28.97 7.21 -1.86
CA GLY A 150 28.56 6.25 -2.90
C GLY A 150 27.71 6.79 -4.04
N GLY A 151 27.62 8.12 -4.19
CA GLY A 151 27.08 8.75 -5.40
C GLY A 151 25.58 9.04 -5.38
N THR A 152 25.05 9.58 -6.48
CA THR A 152 23.61 9.85 -6.65
C THR A 152 22.93 8.62 -7.26
N CYS A 153 21.65 8.47 -6.94
CA CYS A 153 20.76 7.49 -7.53
C CYS A 153 20.89 7.48 -9.06
N PRO A 154 21.28 6.35 -9.69
CA PRO A 154 21.20 6.23 -11.13
C PRO A 154 19.72 6.33 -11.53
N GLY A 155 19.42 7.16 -12.53
CA GLY A 155 18.08 7.22 -13.12
C GLY A 155 17.89 6.11 -14.14
N GLY A 156 16.65 5.65 -14.35
CA GLY A 156 16.32 4.67 -15.38
C GLY A 156 15.17 3.76 -15.00
N VAL A 157 15.01 2.67 -15.76
CA VAL A 157 14.09 1.56 -15.51
C VAL A 157 14.88 0.25 -15.45
N GLY A 158 14.29 -0.81 -14.91
CA GLY A 158 14.97 -2.10 -14.75
C GLY A 158 16.20 -1.98 -13.85
N VAL A 159 17.27 -2.74 -14.16
CA VAL A 159 18.51 -2.74 -13.36
C VAL A 159 19.16 -1.35 -13.24
N GLY A 160 18.86 -0.43 -14.17
CA GLY A 160 19.31 0.97 -14.10
C GLY A 160 18.63 1.80 -13.01
N ALA A 161 17.47 1.36 -12.51
CA ALA A 161 16.79 1.95 -11.37
C ALA A 161 17.38 1.49 -10.03
N TRP A 162 18.15 0.40 -10.00
CA TRP A 162 18.84 -0.04 -8.78
C TRP A 162 19.97 0.93 -8.42
N PRO A 163 20.11 1.38 -7.16
CA PRO A 163 19.47 0.92 -5.92
C PRO A 163 18.24 1.75 -5.49
N CYS A 164 17.70 2.58 -6.38
CA CYS A 164 16.72 3.63 -6.09
C CYS A 164 15.27 3.14 -6.21
N THR A 165 15.10 1.89 -5.78
CA THR A 165 13.86 1.13 -5.71
C THR A 165 13.74 0.58 -4.30
N PRO A 166 13.71 1.47 -3.29
CA PRO A 166 13.88 1.10 -1.88
C PRO A 166 12.79 0.14 -1.40
N ASP A 167 11.56 0.31 -1.87
CA ASP A 167 10.45 -0.58 -1.51
C ASP A 167 10.65 -1.98 -2.13
N GLY A 168 11.20 -2.06 -3.34
CA GLY A 168 11.55 -3.32 -3.99
C GLY A 168 12.71 -4.03 -3.29
N ALA A 169 13.80 -3.30 -3.00
CA ALA A 169 14.90 -3.82 -2.20
C ALA A 169 14.41 -4.28 -0.82
N TYR A 170 13.49 -3.52 -0.20
CA TYR A 170 12.90 -3.92 1.07
C TYR A 170 12.07 -5.19 0.97
N ALA A 171 11.23 -5.29 -0.06
CA ALA A 171 10.46 -6.49 -0.34
C ALA A 171 11.39 -7.71 -0.55
N HIS A 172 12.47 -7.55 -1.30
CA HIS A 172 13.46 -8.59 -1.55
C HIS A 172 14.17 -9.05 -0.27
N GLU A 173 14.72 -8.11 0.50
CA GLU A 173 15.44 -8.43 1.73
C GLU A 173 14.51 -9.07 2.78
N LEU A 174 13.26 -8.60 2.89
CA LEU A 174 12.28 -9.28 3.73
C LEU A 174 12.02 -10.72 3.28
N GLY A 175 11.98 -10.98 1.98
CA GLY A 175 11.81 -12.33 1.44
C GLY A 175 12.90 -13.28 1.93
N HIS A 176 14.15 -12.82 1.93
CA HIS A 176 15.27 -13.59 2.47
C HIS A 176 15.13 -13.90 3.97
N THR A 177 14.55 -12.99 4.76
CA THR A 177 14.32 -13.26 6.20
C THR A 177 13.33 -14.41 6.47
N VAL A 178 12.45 -14.68 5.50
CA VAL A 178 11.48 -15.79 5.54
C VAL A 178 11.87 -16.96 4.64
N GLY A 179 13.12 -16.99 4.19
CA GLY A 179 13.73 -18.15 3.53
C GLY A 179 13.52 -18.21 2.01
N LEU A 180 13.10 -17.11 1.37
CA LEU A 180 13.07 -17.04 -0.09
C LEU A 180 14.50 -16.93 -0.63
N PRO A 181 14.94 -17.81 -1.55
CA PRO A 181 16.23 -17.70 -2.22
C PRO A 181 16.16 -16.76 -3.42
N HIS A 182 17.32 -16.44 -4.03
CA HIS A 182 17.31 -15.92 -5.40
C HIS A 182 16.86 -17.03 -6.36
N PRO A 183 15.88 -16.79 -7.25
CA PRO A 183 15.40 -17.80 -8.19
C PRO A 183 16.47 -18.37 -9.12
N TYR A 184 17.49 -17.59 -9.46
CA TYR A 184 18.59 -18.08 -10.29
C TYR A 184 19.47 -19.11 -9.57
N ASP A 185 19.48 -19.11 -8.23
CA ASP A 185 20.20 -20.10 -7.42
C ASP A 185 19.42 -21.42 -7.29
N VAL A 186 18.14 -21.43 -7.68
CA VAL A 186 17.28 -22.60 -7.68
C VAL A 186 17.10 -23.09 -9.12
N PRO A 187 17.70 -24.24 -9.52
CA PRO A 187 17.74 -24.65 -10.92
C PRO A 187 16.38 -24.76 -11.62
N SER A 188 15.31 -25.09 -10.87
CA SER A 188 13.95 -25.22 -11.42
C SER A 188 13.26 -23.89 -11.71
N THR A 189 13.82 -22.76 -11.27
CA THR A 189 13.24 -21.42 -11.46
C THR A 189 14.11 -20.53 -12.35
N HIS A 190 15.19 -21.06 -12.92
CA HIS A 190 16.15 -20.30 -13.72
C HIS A 190 15.49 -19.56 -14.90
N ASP A 191 14.66 -20.26 -15.66
CA ASP A 191 14.00 -19.71 -16.87
C ASP A 191 12.99 -18.61 -16.53
N ASP A 192 12.40 -18.67 -15.32
CA ASP A 192 11.37 -17.74 -14.85
C ASP A 192 11.92 -16.68 -13.90
N ALA A 193 13.23 -16.72 -13.58
CA ALA A 193 13.82 -15.98 -12.48
C ALA A 193 13.50 -14.49 -12.53
N PHE A 194 13.54 -13.88 -13.72
CA PHE A 194 13.35 -12.45 -13.90
C PHE A 194 11.90 -11.96 -13.69
N HIS A 195 10.94 -12.88 -13.53
CA HIS A 195 9.56 -12.58 -13.14
C HIS A 195 9.38 -12.44 -11.61
N SER A 196 10.45 -12.64 -10.82
CA SER A 196 10.38 -12.60 -9.36
C SER A 196 10.94 -11.30 -8.76
N VAL A 197 10.30 -10.77 -7.71
CA VAL A 197 10.91 -9.75 -6.83
C VAL A 197 12.23 -10.24 -6.22
N MET A 198 12.37 -11.54 -6.00
CA MET A 198 13.58 -12.15 -5.44
C MET A 198 14.73 -12.20 -6.45
N GLN A 199 14.51 -11.77 -7.70
CA GLN A 199 15.57 -11.60 -8.70
C GLN A 199 15.66 -10.18 -9.24
N THR A 200 14.52 -9.54 -9.47
CA THR A 200 14.39 -8.25 -10.16
C THR A 200 13.70 -7.24 -9.28
N HIS A 201 14.10 -7.14 -8.02
CA HIS A 201 13.52 -6.21 -7.04
C HIS A 201 13.53 -4.74 -7.48
N TRP A 202 14.44 -4.35 -8.38
CA TRP A 202 14.47 -3.04 -9.01
C TRP A 202 13.31 -2.77 -9.99
N ASN A 203 12.44 -3.74 -10.21
CA ASN A 203 11.22 -3.59 -10.99
C ASN A 203 10.03 -3.15 -10.15
N TYR A 204 10.12 -3.13 -8.82
CA TYR A 204 9.03 -2.68 -7.97
C TYR A 204 8.86 -1.15 -7.98
N PRO A 205 7.62 -0.63 -7.92
CA PRO A 205 6.36 -1.36 -8.05
C PRO A 205 6.00 -1.63 -9.51
N ASN A 206 6.50 -0.81 -10.46
CA ASN A 206 6.06 -0.83 -11.86
C ASN A 206 7.19 -0.42 -12.85
N PHE A 207 8.43 -0.85 -12.59
CA PHE A 207 9.60 -0.64 -13.46
C PHE A 207 10.01 -1.90 -14.24
N ALA A 208 9.21 -2.97 -14.17
CA ALA A 208 9.42 -4.17 -14.96
C ALA A 208 9.36 -3.90 -16.46
N SER A 209 10.32 -4.43 -17.20
CA SER A 209 10.22 -4.44 -18.66
C SER A 209 9.13 -5.43 -19.11
N GLY A 210 8.59 -5.23 -20.33
CA GLY A 210 7.55 -6.13 -20.85
C GLY A 210 7.98 -7.60 -20.97
N SER A 211 9.29 -7.87 -21.06
CA SER A 211 9.83 -9.24 -21.05
C SER A 211 9.89 -9.88 -19.66
N GLU A 212 9.75 -9.10 -18.60
CA GLU A 212 9.79 -9.55 -17.20
C GLU A 212 8.38 -9.52 -16.57
N SER A 213 7.36 -9.08 -17.32
CA SER A 213 5.96 -9.09 -16.90
C SER A 213 5.26 -10.40 -17.31
N PRO A 214 4.32 -10.93 -16.51
CA PRO A 214 3.95 -10.45 -15.17
C PRO A 214 5.09 -10.66 -14.17
N TRP A 215 5.19 -9.77 -13.20
CA TRP A 215 6.26 -9.75 -12.19
C TRP A 215 5.67 -9.81 -10.78
N GLY A 216 6.26 -10.60 -9.87
CA GLY A 216 5.66 -10.90 -8.58
C GLY A 216 6.42 -11.97 -7.78
N PHE A 217 5.69 -12.91 -7.19
CA PHE A 217 6.26 -14.13 -6.62
C PHE A 217 6.00 -15.33 -7.52
N LEU A 218 7.06 -16.09 -7.79
CA LEU A 218 6.98 -17.42 -8.39
C LEU A 218 6.16 -18.36 -7.51
N THR A 219 5.62 -19.42 -8.12
CA THR A 219 4.79 -20.40 -7.43
C THR A 219 5.53 -21.08 -6.27
N LEU A 220 6.83 -21.36 -6.43
CA LEU A 220 7.66 -21.97 -5.40
C LEU A 220 7.90 -21.02 -4.21
N GLU A 221 8.06 -19.73 -4.46
CA GLU A 221 8.23 -18.72 -3.41
C GLU A 221 6.95 -18.59 -2.59
N ARG A 222 5.78 -18.55 -3.26
CA ARG A 222 4.48 -18.56 -2.57
C ARG A 222 4.29 -19.81 -1.71
N GLN A 223 4.74 -20.97 -2.18
CA GLN A 223 4.70 -22.20 -1.39
C GLN A 223 5.56 -22.09 -0.13
N THR A 224 6.78 -21.53 -0.24
CA THR A 224 7.63 -21.25 0.91
C THR A 224 6.96 -20.30 1.89
N LEU A 225 6.43 -19.17 1.41
CA LEU A 225 5.70 -18.19 2.24
C LEU A 225 4.53 -18.84 2.99
N ARG A 226 3.74 -19.67 2.30
CA ARG A 226 2.57 -20.32 2.89
C ARG A 226 2.90 -21.29 4.03
N SER A 227 4.10 -21.87 4.00
CA SER A 227 4.58 -22.77 5.06
C SER A 227 5.36 -22.04 6.16
N ASN A 228 5.64 -20.74 5.99
CA ASN A 228 6.47 -19.99 6.91
C ASN A 228 5.63 -19.39 8.07
N PRO A 229 6.03 -19.58 9.34
CA PRO A 229 5.23 -19.14 10.49
C PRO A 229 5.12 -17.61 10.66
N PHE A 230 5.96 -16.83 9.97
CA PHE A 230 5.89 -15.36 9.97
C PHE A 230 4.83 -14.80 9.01
N MET A 231 4.23 -15.65 8.18
CA MET A 231 3.27 -15.27 7.17
C MET A 231 1.85 -15.58 7.63
N HIS A 232 1.06 -14.54 7.86
CA HIS A 232 -0.25 -14.59 8.48
C HIS A 232 -1.35 -14.28 7.47
N THR A 233 -2.52 -14.90 7.65
CA THR A 233 -3.74 -14.66 6.83
C THR A 233 -4.76 -13.77 7.53
N ASP A 234 -4.61 -13.54 8.84
CA ASP A 234 -5.55 -12.81 9.70
C ASP A 234 -5.15 -11.35 9.85
N ILE A 235 -4.75 -10.71 8.75
CA ILE A 235 -4.32 -9.31 8.72
C ILE A 235 -5.21 -8.51 7.79
N ASP A 236 -6.01 -7.63 8.36
CA ASP A 236 -6.81 -6.69 7.59
C ASP A 236 -5.93 -5.46 7.26
N LEU A 237 -5.21 -5.52 6.16
CA LEU A 237 -4.51 -4.34 5.62
C LEU A 237 -5.42 -3.59 4.67
N PHE A 238 -5.27 -2.28 4.70
CA PHE A 238 -5.80 -1.45 3.64
C PHE A 238 -4.89 -1.56 2.42
N GLN A 239 -5.38 -2.10 1.31
CA GLN A 239 -4.60 -2.30 0.10
C GLN A 239 -4.27 -0.98 -0.57
N LEU A 240 -2.97 -0.80 -0.82
CA LEU A 240 -2.41 0.35 -1.53
C LEU A 240 -2.25 0.09 -3.03
N HIS A 241 -2.26 -1.19 -3.44
CA HIS A 241 -2.14 -1.61 -4.82
C HIS A 241 -3.44 -2.24 -5.32
N PRO A 242 -4.10 -1.68 -6.34
CA PRO A 242 -5.39 -2.18 -6.82
C PRO A 242 -5.32 -3.48 -7.64
N GLY A 243 -4.12 -3.97 -7.92
CA GLY A 243 -3.92 -5.26 -8.55
C GLY A 243 -2.48 -5.70 -8.48
N CYS A 244 -2.25 -6.89 -7.94
CA CYS A 244 -0.99 -7.60 -8.14
C CYS A 244 -1.20 -8.59 -9.27
N ASP A 245 -0.31 -8.51 -10.26
CA ASP A 245 -0.20 -9.51 -11.30
C ASP A 245 0.10 -10.87 -10.67
N VAL A 246 -0.60 -11.90 -11.13
CA VAL A 246 -0.39 -13.26 -10.66
C VAL A 246 0.69 -13.92 -11.50
N VAL A 247 1.79 -14.30 -10.86
CA VAL A 247 2.90 -15.02 -11.51
C VAL A 247 2.81 -16.50 -11.20
N ASN A 248 2.09 -17.25 -12.03
CA ASN A 248 2.00 -18.73 -11.95
C ASN A 248 3.17 -19.41 -12.68
N LEU A 249 4.38 -18.97 -12.38
CA LEU A 249 5.63 -19.47 -12.97
C LEU A 249 6.58 -20.02 -11.89
N PRO A 250 7.31 -21.11 -12.15
CA PRO A 250 6.93 -22.14 -13.10
C PRO A 250 5.54 -22.71 -12.75
N SER A 251 4.80 -23.19 -13.74
CA SER A 251 3.56 -23.90 -13.49
C SER A 251 3.87 -25.26 -12.87
N ASN A 252 3.31 -25.54 -11.69
CA ASN A 252 3.59 -26.74 -10.89
C ASN A 252 2.33 -27.61 -10.65
N GLY A 253 1.24 -27.36 -11.36
CA GLY A 253 0.01 -28.16 -11.30
C GLY A 253 -1.19 -27.44 -11.90
N GLU A 254 -2.38 -28.03 -11.73
CA GLU A 254 -3.63 -27.42 -12.18
C GLU A 254 -3.96 -26.18 -11.35
N ALA A 255 -4.40 -25.12 -12.03
CA ALA A 255 -4.92 -23.94 -11.36
C ALA A 255 -6.28 -24.26 -10.73
N PRO A 256 -6.62 -23.64 -9.57
CA PRO A 256 -8.00 -23.61 -9.12
C PRO A 256 -8.88 -22.89 -10.16
N ILE A 257 -10.19 -23.02 -10.01
CA ILE A 257 -11.17 -22.22 -10.77
C ILE A 257 -11.77 -21.22 -9.80
N ALA A 258 -11.42 -19.95 -9.95
CA ALA A 258 -12.00 -18.86 -9.17
C ALA A 258 -13.39 -18.52 -9.70
N ASP A 259 -14.37 -18.50 -8.80
CA ASP A 259 -15.74 -18.08 -9.11
C ASP A 259 -16.45 -17.60 -7.84
N PHE A 260 -17.38 -16.66 -8.02
CA PHE A 260 -18.20 -16.14 -6.94
C PHE A 260 -19.50 -15.50 -7.42
N GLN A 261 -20.39 -15.32 -6.45
CA GLN A 261 -21.60 -14.52 -6.58
C GLN A 261 -21.58 -13.36 -5.58
N LEU A 262 -22.13 -12.22 -6.01
CA LEU A 262 -22.31 -11.01 -5.22
C LEU A 262 -23.79 -10.77 -4.99
N ASP A 263 -24.16 -10.43 -3.75
CA ASP A 263 -25.51 -10.01 -3.39
C ASP A 263 -25.44 -8.72 -2.56
N ALA A 264 -25.99 -7.64 -3.11
CA ALA A 264 -25.93 -6.31 -2.52
C ALA A 264 -27.29 -5.90 -1.96
N ASP A 265 -27.32 -5.54 -0.68
CA ASP A 265 -28.47 -4.93 -0.03
C ASP A 265 -28.06 -3.56 0.55
N GLY A 266 -28.43 -2.50 -0.16
CA GLY A 266 -27.98 -1.15 0.16
C GLY A 266 -26.45 -1.01 0.05
N LEU A 267 -25.78 -0.80 1.19
CA LEU A 267 -24.32 -0.67 1.29
C LEU A 267 -23.62 -1.93 1.81
N VAL A 268 -24.38 -2.99 2.09
CA VAL A 268 -23.85 -4.27 2.57
C VAL A 268 -23.76 -5.22 1.39
N LEU A 269 -22.55 -5.76 1.17
CA LEU A 269 -22.26 -6.77 0.18
C LEU A 269 -22.07 -8.11 0.87
N SER A 270 -22.93 -9.07 0.57
CA SER A 270 -22.71 -10.47 0.90
C SER A 270 -22.08 -11.18 -0.28
N THR A 271 -21.04 -11.97 -0.03
CA THR A 271 -20.35 -12.76 -1.06
C THR A 271 -20.65 -14.25 -0.90
N THR A 272 -20.64 -14.99 -2.00
CA THR A 272 -20.68 -16.46 -1.99
C THR A 272 -19.60 -16.99 -2.91
N ASN A 273 -18.67 -17.75 -2.35
CA ASN A 273 -17.58 -18.39 -3.07
C ASN A 273 -18.09 -19.66 -3.76
N LEU A 274 -17.88 -19.72 -5.08
CA LEU A 274 -18.24 -20.85 -5.94
C LEU A 274 -17.01 -21.56 -6.53
N SER A 275 -15.83 -21.22 -6.00
CA SER A 275 -14.54 -21.64 -6.52
C SER A 275 -14.26 -23.13 -6.30
N GLN A 276 -13.46 -23.73 -7.18
CA GLN A 276 -13.08 -25.13 -7.14
C GLN A 276 -11.56 -25.28 -6.99
N GLY A 277 -11.11 -26.25 -6.17
CA GLY A 277 -9.69 -26.52 -5.97
C GLY A 277 -8.92 -25.48 -5.16
N GLY A 278 -9.63 -24.53 -4.53
CA GLY A 278 -9.03 -23.49 -3.68
C GLY A 278 -8.83 -23.93 -2.24
N SER A 279 -7.77 -23.41 -1.61
CA SER A 279 -7.47 -23.60 -0.19
C SER A 279 -7.01 -22.32 0.53
N LEU A 280 -6.79 -21.23 -0.20
CA LEU A 280 -6.64 -19.88 0.34
C LEU A 280 -7.44 -18.90 -0.53
N TYR A 281 -8.05 -17.90 0.12
CA TYR A 281 -8.90 -16.91 -0.52
C TYR A 281 -8.42 -15.52 -0.13
N TYR A 282 -8.45 -14.60 -1.09
CA TYR A 282 -8.12 -13.22 -0.86
C TYR A 282 -9.00 -12.31 -1.70
N TRP A 283 -9.85 -11.58 -1.00
CA TRP A 283 -10.81 -10.64 -1.55
C TRP A 283 -10.25 -9.23 -1.52
N THR A 284 -10.51 -8.48 -2.59
CA THR A 284 -10.37 -7.02 -2.61
C THR A 284 -11.71 -6.41 -2.99
N PHE A 285 -12.15 -5.41 -2.24
CA PHE A 285 -13.50 -4.85 -2.40
C PHE A 285 -13.56 -3.56 -3.23
N GLY A 286 -12.42 -3.06 -3.72
CA GLY A 286 -12.35 -1.86 -4.56
C GLY A 286 -12.43 -0.53 -3.79
N ASP A 287 -12.60 -0.58 -2.47
CA ASP A 287 -12.51 0.56 -1.56
C ASP A 287 -11.22 0.55 -0.71
N GLY A 288 -10.32 -0.39 -1.01
CA GLY A 288 -9.06 -0.64 -0.30
C GLY A 288 -9.17 -1.68 0.81
N SER A 289 -10.38 -2.08 1.24
CA SER A 289 -10.53 -3.18 2.19
C SER A 289 -10.31 -4.54 1.53
N VAL A 290 -9.96 -5.52 2.37
CA VAL A 290 -9.68 -6.90 1.97
C VAL A 290 -10.29 -7.89 2.94
N SER A 291 -10.32 -9.16 2.53
CA SER A 291 -10.63 -10.26 3.44
C SER A 291 -10.00 -11.56 2.97
N ASN A 292 -9.63 -12.42 3.91
CA ASN A 292 -9.22 -13.79 3.65
C ASN A 292 -10.33 -14.81 3.97
N GLU A 293 -11.52 -14.35 4.34
CA GLU A 293 -12.64 -15.23 4.64
C GLU A 293 -13.14 -15.94 3.38
N LEU A 294 -13.72 -17.13 3.57
CA LEU A 294 -14.32 -17.87 2.46
C LEU A 294 -15.50 -17.10 1.83
N ASN A 295 -16.38 -16.54 2.67
CA ASN A 295 -17.58 -15.80 2.26
C ASN A 295 -17.72 -14.53 3.10
N PRO A 296 -16.91 -13.49 2.87
CA PRO A 296 -16.98 -12.26 3.64
C PRO A 296 -18.30 -11.52 3.44
N ILE A 297 -18.71 -10.79 4.49
CA ILE A 297 -19.71 -9.73 4.43
C ILE A 297 -18.98 -8.41 4.57
N HIS A 298 -19.11 -7.53 3.58
CA HIS A 298 -18.45 -6.23 3.58
C HIS A 298 -19.46 -5.09 3.62
N THR A 299 -19.17 -4.04 4.38
CA THR A 299 -20.01 -2.85 4.47
C THR A 299 -19.24 -1.66 3.93
N TYR A 300 -19.76 -1.07 2.87
CA TYR A 300 -19.14 0.08 2.23
C TYR A 300 -19.58 1.37 2.90
N GLY A 301 -18.68 2.35 2.94
CA GLY A 301 -18.97 3.69 3.48
C GLY A 301 -19.89 4.52 2.58
N GLN A 302 -20.09 4.14 1.33
CA GLN A 302 -20.79 4.95 0.33
C GLN A 302 -21.36 4.13 -0.83
N SER A 303 -22.40 4.67 -1.48
CA SER A 303 -23.01 4.09 -2.68
C SER A 303 -22.09 4.30 -3.89
N ALA A 304 -21.60 3.23 -4.49
CA ALA A 304 -20.90 3.26 -5.77
C ALA A 304 -20.92 1.88 -6.44
N ASN A 305 -20.39 1.82 -7.67
CA ASN A 305 -20.00 0.55 -8.27
C ASN A 305 -18.54 0.28 -7.91
N PHE A 306 -18.28 -0.77 -7.14
CA PHE A 306 -16.93 -1.14 -6.71
C PHE A 306 -16.44 -2.38 -7.44
N PRO A 307 -15.19 -2.39 -7.96
CA PRO A 307 -14.59 -3.62 -8.46
C PRO A 307 -14.35 -4.57 -7.28
N VAL A 308 -14.86 -5.79 -7.39
CA VAL A 308 -14.63 -6.85 -6.42
C VAL A 308 -13.81 -7.93 -7.11
N ALA A 309 -12.75 -8.39 -6.47
CA ALA A 309 -11.92 -9.47 -6.98
C ALA A 309 -11.67 -10.53 -5.92
N LEU A 310 -11.66 -11.79 -6.36
CA LEU A 310 -11.31 -12.96 -5.56
C LEU A 310 -10.10 -13.64 -6.17
N ARG A 311 -8.99 -13.68 -5.44
CA ARG A 311 -7.84 -14.55 -5.72
C ARG A 311 -8.03 -15.85 -4.96
N VAL A 312 -7.93 -16.97 -5.68
CA VAL A 312 -8.04 -18.31 -5.11
C VAL A 312 -6.71 -19.01 -5.33
N SER A 313 -6.07 -19.46 -4.26
CA SER A 313 -4.85 -20.26 -4.35
C SER A 313 -5.15 -21.72 -4.06
N GLY A 314 -4.68 -22.62 -4.92
CA GLY A 314 -4.71 -24.07 -4.66
C GLY A 314 -3.57 -24.52 -3.75
N ASP A 315 -3.54 -25.80 -3.36
CA ASP A 315 -2.47 -26.35 -2.49
C ASP A 315 -1.07 -26.29 -3.10
N ASN A 316 -0.99 -26.27 -4.43
CA ASN A 316 0.23 -26.07 -5.20
C ASN A 316 0.66 -24.60 -5.28
N SER A 317 -0.06 -23.68 -4.63
CA SER A 317 0.16 -22.23 -4.66
C SER A 317 -0.10 -21.56 -6.01
N VAL A 318 -0.66 -22.26 -7.01
CA VAL A 318 -1.16 -21.63 -8.23
C VAL A 318 -2.40 -20.81 -7.89
N ILE A 319 -2.49 -19.59 -8.42
CA ILE A 319 -3.62 -18.69 -8.16
C ILE A 319 -4.48 -18.52 -9.41
N ASP A 320 -5.79 -18.56 -9.24
CA ASP A 320 -6.74 -18.05 -10.23
C ASP A 320 -7.44 -16.79 -9.69
N LEU A 321 -7.94 -15.96 -10.60
CA LEU A 321 -8.53 -14.66 -10.31
C LEU A 321 -9.92 -14.55 -10.95
N ALA A 322 -10.93 -14.31 -10.12
CA ALA A 322 -12.25 -13.88 -10.57
C ALA A 322 -12.46 -12.40 -10.24
N GLN A 323 -13.19 -11.70 -11.11
CA GLN A 323 -13.53 -10.29 -10.92
C GLN A 323 -15.01 -10.05 -11.23
N GLY A 324 -15.59 -9.06 -10.55
CA GLY A 324 -16.98 -8.63 -10.71
C GLY A 324 -17.14 -7.19 -10.25
N GLU A 325 -18.34 -6.64 -10.41
CA GLU A 325 -18.68 -5.30 -9.95
C GLU A 325 -19.84 -5.39 -8.96
N ALA A 326 -19.67 -4.85 -7.76
CA ALA A 326 -20.74 -4.68 -6.78
C ALA A 326 -21.41 -3.32 -6.98
N ALA A 327 -22.69 -3.32 -7.36
CA ALA A 327 -23.49 -2.10 -7.48
C ALA A 327 -24.22 -1.83 -6.16
N LEU A 328 -23.76 -0.84 -5.40
CA LEU A 328 -24.26 -0.56 -4.05
C LEU A 328 -25.10 0.71 -4.01
N GLY A 329 -26.29 0.60 -3.41
CA GLY A 329 -27.26 1.67 -3.30
C GLY A 329 -27.87 2.14 -4.63
N ALA A 330 -28.75 3.14 -4.57
CA ALA A 330 -29.30 3.81 -5.75
C ALA A 330 -28.31 4.86 -6.24
N CYS A 331 -27.61 4.58 -7.34
CA CYS A 331 -26.59 5.48 -7.86
C CYS A 331 -26.81 5.84 -9.35
N PRO A 332 -27.48 6.97 -9.65
CA PRO A 332 -27.58 7.47 -11.01
C PRO A 332 -26.18 7.75 -11.58
N SER A 333 -25.89 7.16 -12.73
CA SER A 333 -24.62 7.38 -13.43
C SER A 333 -24.47 8.84 -13.86
N PHE A 334 -23.25 9.36 -13.76
CA PHE A 334 -22.91 10.68 -14.30
C PHE A 334 -21.62 10.63 -15.11
N ILE A 335 -21.52 11.55 -16.08
CA ILE A 335 -20.28 11.75 -16.85
C ILE A 335 -19.46 12.81 -16.11
N ALA A 336 -18.42 12.35 -15.41
CA ALA A 336 -17.40 13.21 -14.83
C ALA A 336 -16.24 13.35 -15.81
N LYS A 337 -15.74 14.56 -16.01
CA LYS A 337 -14.33 14.73 -16.40
C LYS A 337 -13.54 14.88 -15.11
N VAL A 338 -12.72 13.88 -14.81
CA VAL A 338 -11.76 13.93 -13.71
C VAL A 338 -10.36 14.05 -14.31
N THR A 339 -9.53 14.88 -13.71
CA THR A 339 -8.11 15.04 -14.04
C THR A 339 -7.34 14.91 -12.74
N ILE A 340 -6.39 13.99 -12.70
CA ILE A 340 -5.51 13.73 -11.56
C ILE A 340 -4.11 14.10 -12.00
N ASN A 341 -3.39 14.86 -11.18
CA ASN A 341 -1.97 15.14 -11.37
C ASN A 341 -1.24 14.65 -10.12
N LEU A 342 -0.40 13.63 -10.28
CA LEU A 342 0.38 13.09 -9.17
C LEU A 342 1.63 13.96 -8.96
N GLY A 343 1.83 14.40 -7.73
CA GLY A 343 3.01 15.16 -7.31
C GLY A 343 4.20 14.21 -7.03
N PRO A 344 5.44 14.73 -7.04
CA PRO A 344 6.62 13.92 -6.73
C PRO A 344 6.76 13.59 -5.22
N LEU A 345 5.88 14.13 -4.37
CA LEU A 345 5.92 14.00 -2.92
C LEU A 345 4.54 13.58 -2.38
N ALA A 346 4.51 12.94 -1.21
CA ALA A 346 3.25 12.64 -0.52
C ALA A 346 2.46 13.93 -0.23
N ASN A 347 1.14 13.88 -0.39
CA ASN A 347 0.23 15.02 -0.23
C ASN A 347 0.54 16.21 -1.16
N ASP A 348 1.05 15.95 -2.36
CA ASP A 348 1.26 16.96 -3.41
C ASP A 348 0.42 16.67 -4.68
N ASP A 349 -0.55 15.77 -4.57
CA ASP A 349 -1.42 15.43 -5.71
C ASP A 349 -2.54 16.46 -5.87
N ALA A 350 -2.99 16.64 -7.11
CA ALA A 350 -4.10 17.50 -7.46
C ALA A 350 -5.20 16.74 -8.19
N LEU A 351 -6.45 16.97 -7.76
CA LEU A 351 -7.67 16.43 -8.36
C LEU A 351 -8.55 17.58 -8.85
N THR A 352 -8.88 17.57 -10.13
CA THR A 352 -9.93 18.42 -10.69
C THR A 352 -11.09 17.55 -11.17
N LEU A 353 -12.28 17.81 -10.65
CA LEU A 353 -13.54 17.21 -11.10
C LEU A 353 -14.42 18.27 -11.75
N LEU A 354 -14.95 17.97 -12.93
CA LEU A 354 -15.99 18.73 -13.62
C LEU A 354 -17.13 17.81 -14.02
N SER A 355 -18.36 18.16 -13.61
CA SER A 355 -19.52 17.42 -14.06
C SER A 355 -20.81 18.25 -14.16
N THR A 356 -21.78 17.71 -14.91
CA THR A 356 -23.18 18.11 -14.91
C THR A 356 -24.03 16.99 -14.33
N LEU A 357 -24.77 17.30 -13.27
CA LEU A 357 -25.52 16.33 -12.49
C LEU A 357 -27.02 16.56 -12.63
N THR A 358 -27.77 15.45 -12.61
CA THR A 358 -29.24 15.42 -12.66
C THR A 358 -29.71 14.55 -11.50
N PRO A 359 -30.40 15.11 -10.49
CA PRO A 359 -30.92 14.32 -9.37
C PRO A 359 -31.89 13.24 -9.82
N SER A 360 -31.98 12.17 -9.02
CA SER A 360 -32.92 11.09 -9.26
C SER A 360 -34.37 11.60 -9.23
N PRO A 361 -35.34 10.91 -9.86
CA PRO A 361 -36.75 11.28 -9.77
C PRO A 361 -37.32 11.28 -8.34
N THR A 362 -36.65 10.62 -7.40
CA THR A 362 -37.02 10.53 -5.97
C THR A 362 -36.30 11.57 -5.10
N SER A 363 -35.39 12.37 -5.66
CA SER A 363 -34.68 13.45 -4.97
C SER A 363 -35.66 14.47 -4.37
N ASN A 364 -35.37 14.92 -3.15
CA ASN A 364 -36.11 16.01 -2.51
C ASN A 364 -35.59 17.41 -2.94
N GLY A 365 -34.45 17.45 -3.65
CA GLY A 365 -33.77 18.66 -4.12
C GLY A 365 -32.38 18.82 -3.50
N VAL A 366 -31.48 19.46 -4.26
CA VAL A 366 -30.08 19.67 -3.83
C VAL A 366 -29.93 21.05 -3.18
N HIS A 367 -29.48 21.10 -1.93
CA HIS A 367 -29.35 22.30 -1.11
C HIS A 367 -27.96 22.44 -0.44
N PRO A 368 -26.88 22.72 -1.21
CA PRO A 368 -25.52 22.79 -0.67
C PRO A 368 -25.27 23.78 0.49
N PRO A 369 -26.03 24.89 0.65
CA PRO A 369 -25.89 25.73 1.84
C PRO A 369 -26.35 25.06 3.15
N THR A 370 -27.14 23.99 3.08
CA THR A 370 -27.74 23.31 4.24
C THR A 370 -27.43 21.82 4.29
N GLU A 371 -26.73 21.30 3.29
CA GLU A 371 -26.39 19.89 3.16
C GLU A 371 -24.87 19.73 3.03
N ASP A 372 -24.37 18.62 3.57
CA ASP A 372 -23.00 18.21 3.37
C ASP A 372 -22.77 17.89 1.89
N VAL A 373 -21.59 18.25 1.38
CA VAL A 373 -21.15 17.88 0.04
C VAL A 373 -19.92 17.01 0.16
N THR A 374 -20.09 15.72 -0.12
CA THR A 374 -19.03 14.72 -0.07
C THR A 374 -18.58 14.38 -1.48
N LEU A 375 -17.29 14.48 -1.74
CA LEU A 375 -16.62 14.03 -2.96
C LEU A 375 -15.77 12.83 -2.61
N TRP A 376 -15.79 11.80 -3.46
CA TRP A 376 -14.85 10.70 -3.38
C TRP A 376 -14.31 10.31 -4.76
N VAL A 377 -13.03 9.94 -4.80
CA VAL A 377 -12.35 9.34 -5.95
C VAL A 377 -11.47 8.23 -5.42
N GLY A 378 -11.79 6.98 -5.78
CA GLY A 378 -11.23 5.78 -5.18
C GLY A 378 -11.26 5.88 -3.66
N ARG A 379 -10.07 6.00 -3.08
CA ARG A 379 -9.81 6.02 -1.62
C ARG A 379 -9.87 7.43 -1.03
N PHE A 380 -9.69 8.46 -1.86
CA PHE A 380 -9.79 9.84 -1.41
C PHE A 380 -11.26 10.19 -1.19
N HIS A 381 -11.59 10.68 0.01
CA HIS A 381 -12.87 11.29 0.30
C HIS A 381 -12.66 12.65 0.95
N THR A 382 -13.54 13.60 0.66
CA THR A 382 -13.57 14.87 1.39
C THR A 382 -15.02 15.32 1.54
N THR A 383 -15.35 15.83 2.72
CA THR A 383 -16.69 16.35 3.01
C THR A 383 -16.59 17.83 3.31
N ILE A 384 -17.28 18.63 2.51
CA ILE A 384 -17.53 20.05 2.77
C ILE A 384 -18.77 20.12 3.65
N PRO A 385 -18.67 20.56 4.92
CA PRO A 385 -19.82 20.57 5.82
C PRO A 385 -20.92 21.53 5.37
N ALA A 386 -22.16 21.22 5.71
CA ALA A 386 -23.32 22.08 5.54
C ALA A 386 -23.04 23.50 6.07
N GLY A 387 -23.49 24.51 5.33
CA GLY A 387 -23.25 25.93 5.67
C GLY A 387 -21.90 26.48 5.22
N SER A 388 -20.99 25.65 4.70
CA SER A 388 -19.67 26.10 4.25
C SER A 388 -19.71 26.81 2.89
N PHE A 389 -20.68 26.48 2.03
CA PHE A 389 -20.85 27.12 0.73
C PHE A 389 -21.41 28.54 0.87
N LYS A 390 -20.74 29.49 0.21
CA LYS A 390 -21.13 30.91 0.20
C LYS A 390 -21.65 31.34 -1.18
N PRO A 391 -22.65 32.24 -1.25
CA PRO A 391 -23.08 32.81 -2.52
C PRO A 391 -21.96 33.53 -3.27
N ALA A 392 -21.87 33.27 -4.58
CA ALA A 392 -20.97 33.89 -5.53
C ALA A 392 -21.76 34.48 -6.72
N LYS A 393 -21.06 35.10 -7.69
CA LYS A 393 -21.71 35.73 -8.86
C LYS A 393 -22.52 34.70 -9.69
N GLY A 394 -23.70 35.10 -10.17
CA GLY A 394 -24.44 34.34 -11.18
C GLY A 394 -25.19 33.09 -10.68
N ARG A 395 -25.73 33.14 -9.44
CA ARG A 395 -26.37 32.01 -8.72
C ARG A 395 -25.43 30.83 -8.42
N GLN A 396 -24.12 31.07 -8.44
CA GLN A 396 -23.11 30.09 -8.06
C GLN A 396 -22.95 30.08 -6.54
N LEU A 397 -22.67 28.92 -5.98
CA LEU A 397 -22.19 28.72 -4.62
C LEU A 397 -20.72 28.33 -4.68
N GLU A 398 -19.90 28.83 -3.77
CA GLU A 398 -18.46 28.57 -3.73
C GLU A 398 -18.00 28.21 -2.30
N PHE A 399 -17.14 27.21 -2.22
CA PHE A 399 -16.34 26.85 -1.06
C PHE A 399 -14.87 27.00 -1.45
N ASP A 400 -14.07 27.53 -0.54
CA ASP A 400 -12.62 27.69 -0.69
C ASP A 400 -12.02 27.57 0.72
N GLY A 401 -11.31 26.48 0.99
CA GLY A 401 -10.79 26.17 2.32
C GLY A 401 -9.96 24.89 2.39
N ILE A 402 -9.42 24.62 3.57
CA ILE A 402 -8.61 23.42 3.83
C ILE A 402 -9.48 22.38 4.53
N LEU A 403 -9.53 21.17 3.98
CA LEU A 403 -10.22 20.02 4.54
C LEU A 403 -9.23 18.87 4.70
N GLN A 404 -9.01 18.41 5.93
CA GLN A 404 -8.09 17.29 6.23
C GLN A 404 -6.68 17.50 5.63
N GLY A 405 -6.18 18.73 5.61
CA GLY A 405 -4.86 19.07 5.03
C GLY A 405 -4.88 19.38 3.53
N VAL A 406 -5.98 19.08 2.84
CA VAL A 406 -6.14 19.31 1.39
C VAL A 406 -6.77 20.66 1.13
N ASN A 407 -6.18 21.45 0.23
CA ASN A 407 -6.77 22.71 -0.22
C ASN A 407 -7.89 22.42 -1.22
N VAL A 408 -9.13 22.59 -0.80
CA VAL A 408 -10.32 22.26 -1.60
C VAL A 408 -11.05 23.53 -2.00
N LYS A 409 -11.29 23.66 -3.31
CA LYS A 409 -12.11 24.71 -3.91
C LYS A 409 -13.24 24.09 -4.71
N ALA A 410 -14.47 24.30 -4.28
CA ALA A 410 -15.65 23.72 -4.92
C ALA A 410 -16.62 24.81 -5.38
N ARG A 411 -17.23 24.64 -6.55
CA ARG A 411 -18.27 25.54 -7.06
C ARG A 411 -19.45 24.75 -7.58
N ILE A 412 -20.65 25.17 -7.18
CA ILE A 412 -21.91 24.58 -7.62
C ILE A 412 -22.75 25.65 -8.30
N ARG A 413 -23.23 25.38 -9.51
CA ARG A 413 -24.05 26.32 -10.28
C ARG A 413 -25.30 25.62 -10.85
N PRO A 414 -26.51 26.06 -10.46
CA PRO A 414 -27.74 25.61 -11.11
C PRO A 414 -27.76 25.96 -12.60
N LEU A 415 -28.07 24.98 -13.45
CA LEU A 415 -28.27 25.13 -14.89
C LEU A 415 -29.76 25.07 -15.29
N GLY A 416 -30.64 24.64 -14.37
CA GLY A 416 -32.08 24.49 -14.56
C GLY A 416 -32.76 24.05 -13.25
N LYS A 417 -34.00 23.57 -13.31
CA LYS A 417 -34.75 23.11 -12.12
C LYS A 417 -34.21 21.79 -11.53
N SER A 418 -33.63 20.93 -12.36
CA SER A 418 -33.15 19.60 -11.97
C SER A 418 -31.79 19.29 -12.61
N ARG A 419 -30.97 20.33 -12.85
CA ARG A 419 -29.64 20.16 -13.44
C ARG A 419 -28.70 21.21 -12.90
N PHE A 420 -27.52 20.78 -12.48
CA PHE A 420 -26.49 21.67 -11.96
C PHE A 420 -25.11 21.25 -12.44
N ARG A 421 -24.18 22.21 -12.46
CA ARG A 421 -22.77 21.99 -12.73
C ARG A 421 -22.01 22.06 -11.43
N ILE A 422 -21.07 21.13 -11.25
CA ILE A 422 -20.11 21.18 -10.17
C ILE A 422 -18.68 21.20 -10.73
N THR A 423 -17.81 21.98 -10.08
CA THR A 423 -16.36 21.89 -10.24
C THR A 423 -15.73 21.75 -8.86
N VAL A 424 -14.80 20.82 -8.69
CA VAL A 424 -14.00 20.68 -7.47
C VAL A 424 -12.53 20.63 -7.87
N ASP A 425 -11.72 21.46 -7.24
CA ASP A 425 -10.25 21.43 -7.31
C ASP A 425 -9.74 21.11 -5.90
N ALA A 426 -9.05 19.99 -5.74
CA ALA A 426 -8.44 19.57 -4.48
C ALA A 426 -6.93 19.46 -4.69
N ASN A 427 -6.14 20.28 -3.99
CA ASN A 427 -4.68 20.32 -4.11
C ASN A 427 -4.01 19.91 -2.80
N GLY A 428 -2.99 19.07 -2.91
CA GLY A 428 -2.32 18.44 -1.78
C GLY A 428 -3.08 17.24 -1.23
N ALA A 429 -3.85 16.56 -2.09
CA ALA A 429 -4.48 15.30 -1.75
C ALA A 429 -3.46 14.16 -1.81
N GLU A 430 -3.75 13.04 -1.14
CA GLU A 430 -3.02 11.79 -1.32
C GLU A 430 -3.85 10.88 -2.22
N LEU A 431 -3.44 10.80 -3.49
CA LEU A 431 -4.11 10.09 -4.57
C LEU A 431 -3.23 8.96 -5.13
N ALA A 432 -2.06 8.71 -4.53
CA ALA A 432 -1.25 7.54 -4.81
C ALA A 432 -2.11 6.25 -4.69
N GLY A 433 -1.88 5.25 -5.53
CA GLY A 433 -2.60 3.96 -5.49
C GLY A 433 -4.05 3.99 -6.03
N LEU A 434 -4.50 5.07 -6.68
CA LEU A 434 -5.73 5.03 -7.47
C LEU A 434 -5.59 4.06 -8.65
N GLU A 435 -6.61 3.23 -8.87
CA GLU A 435 -6.62 2.29 -10.00
C GLU A 435 -6.77 3.04 -11.32
N SER A 436 -6.29 2.44 -12.42
CA SER A 436 -6.48 2.93 -13.80
C SER A 436 -7.95 3.23 -14.13
N ARG A 437 -8.88 2.60 -13.39
CA ARG A 437 -10.29 2.92 -13.37
C ARG A 437 -10.79 3.02 -11.93
N SER A 438 -10.84 4.24 -11.38
CA SER A 438 -11.27 4.47 -10.00
C SER A 438 -12.75 4.85 -9.94
N ALA A 439 -13.46 4.33 -8.93
CA ALA A 439 -14.81 4.80 -8.61
C ALA A 439 -14.77 6.29 -8.24
N VAL A 440 -15.70 7.07 -8.77
CA VAL A 440 -15.86 8.48 -8.40
C VAL A 440 -17.29 8.71 -8.00
N GLY A 441 -17.51 9.60 -7.04
CA GLY A 441 -18.84 10.10 -6.81
C GLY A 441 -18.92 11.37 -6.02
N LEU A 442 -20.13 11.88 -5.99
CA LEU A 442 -20.53 13.06 -5.27
C LEU A 442 -21.84 12.78 -4.55
N THR A 443 -21.91 13.13 -3.28
CA THR A 443 -23.13 13.15 -2.48
C THR A 443 -23.37 14.58 -2.06
N ILE A 444 -24.62 15.03 -2.18
CA ILE A 444 -25.08 16.26 -1.58
C ILE A 444 -26.31 15.91 -0.75
N GLY A 445 -26.20 15.96 0.57
CA GLY A 445 -27.27 15.53 1.46
C GLY A 445 -27.61 14.05 1.27
N ASP A 446 -28.84 13.76 0.85
CA ASP A 446 -29.33 12.41 0.54
C ASP A 446 -29.28 12.06 -0.96
N ASP A 447 -28.81 12.97 -1.81
CA ASP A 447 -28.67 12.75 -3.25
C ASP A 447 -27.23 12.33 -3.61
N SER A 448 -27.07 11.18 -4.25
CA SER A 448 -25.76 10.66 -4.66
C SER A 448 -25.68 10.48 -6.17
N TRP A 449 -24.48 10.68 -6.72
CA TRP A 449 -24.10 10.36 -8.08
C TRP A 449 -22.75 9.66 -8.06
N CYS A 450 -22.60 8.58 -8.82
CA CYS A 450 -21.34 7.86 -8.93
C CYS A 450 -21.09 7.46 -10.39
N GLY A 451 -19.84 7.14 -10.67
CA GLY A 451 -19.38 6.61 -11.92
C GLY A 451 -18.00 6.00 -11.73
N ALA A 452 -17.35 5.68 -12.84
CA ALA A 452 -15.95 5.30 -12.86
C ALA A 452 -15.21 6.25 -13.78
N VAL A 453 -14.01 6.65 -13.38
CA VAL A 453 -13.14 7.52 -14.19
C VAL A 453 -11.86 6.79 -14.50
N ALA A 454 -11.43 6.91 -15.76
CA ALA A 454 -10.07 6.53 -16.12
C ALA A 454 -9.11 7.49 -15.43
N VAL A 455 -8.11 6.95 -14.75
CA VAL A 455 -6.98 7.70 -14.21
C VAL A 455 -5.92 7.66 -15.30
N GLU A 456 -5.74 8.79 -15.99
CA GLU A 456 -4.73 8.97 -17.05
C GLU A 456 -3.41 9.50 -16.49
#